data_AF-A0A2U1W7M6-F1
#
_entry.id   AF-A0A2U1W7M6-F1
#
_cell.length_a   1.000
_cell.length_b   1.000
_cell.length_c   1.000
_cell.angle_alpha   90.00
_cell.angle_beta   90.00
_cell.angle_gamma   90.00
#
_symmetry.space_group_name_H-M   'P 1'
#
loop_
_entity.id
_entity.type
_entity.pdbx_description
1 polymer ?
#
loop_
_entity_poly.entity_id
_entity_poly.type
_entity_poly.pdbx_seq_one_letter_code
_entity_poly.pdbx_strand_id
1 'polypeptide(L)'
;MSRSTIMVLVAALGLAGTPALAASGDIHAVTGEKVNLRAGPSDDAAVRSTIMRGEDVVELRREGSWMGVRVLRTGEEGWLFSDLVKRQSASTLGSGESAPAPAGFGKLSPGFDGLVAGIGEQLGYRFADKVEQGANGTLRVVPTQEWLYNTSRDAKMFAALALYQMWKNYNNGKPVTVTLGAQGPAAITIADAAKGPELTGPAFNPAR
;
A
#
# COMPACT_ATOMS: atom_id res chain seq x y z
N MET A 1 13.73 44.35 -60.72
CA MET A 1 14.30 43.59 -59.58
C MET A 1 13.13 43.42 -58.59
N SER A 2 12.27 42.38 -58.62
CA SER A 2 12.47 40.96 -58.26
C SER A 2 13.23 40.83 -56.92
N ARG A 3 12.75 40.27 -55.79
CA ARG A 3 11.70 39.27 -55.48
C ARG A 3 11.21 39.43 -54.01
N SER A 4 10.02 38.88 -53.74
CA SER A 4 9.33 38.67 -52.45
C SER A 4 10.17 38.15 -51.28
N THR A 5 9.73 38.38 -50.03
CA THR A 5 9.54 37.34 -48.99
C THR A 5 8.72 37.89 -47.81
N ILE A 6 7.54 37.30 -47.59
CA ILE A 6 6.75 37.32 -46.36
C ILE A 6 7.43 36.38 -45.37
N MET A 7 7.59 36.78 -44.10
CA MET A 7 7.83 35.82 -43.02
C MET A 7 7.07 36.25 -41.78
N VAL A 8 5.84 35.73 -41.66
CA VAL A 8 5.07 35.69 -40.42
C VAL A 8 5.75 34.66 -39.52
N LEU A 9 6.28 35.07 -38.37
CA LEU A 9 6.75 34.14 -37.35
C LEU A 9 5.58 33.86 -36.39
N VAL A 10 4.82 32.80 -36.67
CA VAL A 10 4.00 32.13 -35.66
C VAL A 10 4.95 31.29 -34.81
N ALA A 11 5.19 31.68 -33.56
CA ALA A 11 5.81 30.81 -32.57
C ALA A 11 4.74 30.35 -31.59
N ALA A 12 4.37 29.08 -31.76
CA ALA A 12 3.32 28.39 -31.06
C ALA A 12 3.76 27.94 -29.66
N LEU A 13 2.76 27.87 -28.76
CA LEU A 13 2.58 26.80 -27.77
C LEU A 13 3.73 26.56 -26.77
N GLY A 14 3.80 27.39 -25.73
CA GLY A 14 4.38 26.98 -24.45
C GLY A 14 3.41 26.06 -23.73
N LEU A 15 3.69 24.75 -23.78
CA LEU A 15 2.93 23.71 -23.09
C LEU A 15 2.71 24.08 -21.63
N ALA A 16 1.44 24.18 -21.22
CA ALA A 16 1.07 24.00 -19.82
C ALA A 16 1.52 22.60 -19.42
N GLY A 17 2.63 22.50 -18.69
CA GLY A 17 3.00 21.27 -18.02
C GLY A 17 1.85 20.90 -17.09
N THR A 18 1.12 19.86 -17.44
CA THR A 18 0.25 19.19 -16.47
C THR A 18 1.14 18.87 -15.28
N PRO A 19 0.84 19.34 -14.05
CA PRO A 19 1.55 18.82 -12.89
C PRO A 19 1.38 17.30 -12.96
N ALA A 20 2.50 16.57 -13.06
CA ALA A 20 2.47 15.14 -12.86
C ALA A 20 1.88 14.95 -11.47
N LEU A 21 0.61 14.58 -11.41
CA LEU A 21 -0.07 14.28 -10.17
C LEU A 21 0.83 13.26 -9.47
N ALA A 22 1.29 13.60 -8.27
CA ALA A 22 2.07 12.68 -7.46
C ALA A 22 1.25 11.40 -7.35
N ALA A 23 1.82 10.28 -7.79
CA ALA A 23 1.23 8.97 -7.62
C ALA A 23 1.51 8.52 -6.17
N SER A 24 0.98 9.29 -5.22
CA SER A 24 1.15 9.05 -3.79
C SER A 24 0.71 7.63 -3.48
N GLY A 25 1.54 6.89 -2.75
CA GLY A 25 1.34 5.47 -2.45
C GLY A 25 2.06 4.50 -3.39
N ASP A 26 2.70 4.95 -4.48
CA ASP A 26 3.47 4.08 -5.37
C ASP A 26 4.69 3.50 -4.64
N ILE A 27 4.94 2.21 -4.81
CA ILE A 27 6.16 1.56 -4.29
C ILE A 27 7.24 1.59 -5.37
N HIS A 28 8.42 2.05 -4.96
CA HIS A 28 9.60 2.09 -5.81
C HIS A 28 10.77 1.37 -5.12
N ALA A 29 11.57 0.63 -5.90
CA ALA A 29 12.85 0.09 -5.45
C ALA A 29 13.98 1.05 -5.79
N VAL A 30 14.91 1.24 -4.85
CA VAL A 30 16.14 1.99 -5.06
C VAL A 30 17.06 1.25 -6.04
N THR A 31 17.45 1.92 -7.12
CA THR A 31 18.32 1.36 -8.18
C THR A 31 19.78 1.76 -8.03
N GLY A 32 20.06 2.89 -7.37
CA GLY A 32 21.42 3.32 -7.04
C GLY A 32 22.03 2.45 -5.94
N GLU A 33 23.33 2.15 -6.02
CA GLU A 33 24.07 1.40 -4.97
C GLU A 33 23.89 2.02 -3.58
N LYS A 34 23.97 3.35 -3.56
CA LYS A 34 23.93 4.17 -2.35
C LYS A 34 23.25 5.50 -2.69
N VAL A 35 22.04 5.71 -2.19
CA VAL A 35 21.21 6.90 -2.49
C VAL A 35 21.04 7.74 -1.23
N ASN A 36 21.21 9.05 -1.36
CA ASN A 36 21.03 9.97 -0.24
C ASN A 36 19.55 10.28 -0.02
N LEU A 37 19.09 10.11 1.21
CA LEU A 37 17.80 10.61 1.66
C LEU A 37 18.01 12.01 2.27
N ARG A 38 17.46 13.03 1.62
CA ARG A 38 17.67 14.44 1.98
C ARG A 38 16.48 15.03 2.73
N ALA A 39 16.72 16.11 3.47
CA ALA A 39 15.67 16.83 4.20
C ALA A 39 14.71 17.62 3.30
N GLY A 40 15.10 17.94 2.07
CA GLY A 40 14.32 18.73 1.12
C GLY A 40 14.61 18.37 -0.35
N PRO A 41 13.77 18.82 -1.30
CA PRO A 41 13.89 18.55 -2.72
C PRO A 41 14.96 19.43 -3.39
N SER A 42 16.20 19.34 -2.92
CA SER A 42 17.33 20.11 -3.45
C SER A 42 18.65 19.40 -3.20
N ASP A 43 19.62 19.60 -4.10
CA ASP A 43 20.99 19.09 -3.94
C ASP A 43 21.74 19.73 -2.78
N ASP A 44 21.32 20.91 -2.35
CA ASP A 44 21.87 21.64 -1.19
C ASP A 44 21.21 21.22 0.13
N ALA A 45 20.12 20.44 0.08
CA ALA A 45 19.44 20.00 1.28
C ALA A 45 20.29 18.99 2.06
N ALA A 46 20.32 19.13 3.38
CA ALA A 46 21.06 18.24 4.27
C ALA A 46 20.68 16.77 4.06
N VAL A 47 21.70 15.91 3.96
CA VAL A 47 21.52 14.46 3.90
C VAL A 47 21.16 13.96 5.29
N ARG A 48 19.98 13.37 5.44
CA ARG A 48 19.51 12.75 6.69
C ARG A 48 20.13 11.37 6.87
N SER A 49 20.08 10.58 5.83
CA SER A 49 20.53 9.20 5.83
C SER A 49 20.82 8.72 4.41
N THR A 50 21.13 7.44 4.29
CA THR A 50 21.41 6.81 3.02
C THR A 50 20.64 5.50 2.93
N ILE A 51 20.06 5.28 1.76
CA ILE A 51 19.25 4.15 1.35
C ILE A 51 20.08 3.29 0.39
N MET A 52 20.06 1.97 0.53
CA MET A 52 20.85 1.04 -0.29
C MET A 52 20.06 0.53 -1.49
N ARG A 53 20.75 0.06 -2.54
CA ARG A 53 20.09 -0.61 -3.67
C ARG A 53 19.19 -1.74 -3.18
N GLY A 54 18.00 -1.82 -3.78
CA GLY A 54 17.02 -2.86 -3.50
C GLY A 54 16.19 -2.60 -2.24
N GLU A 55 16.43 -1.48 -1.53
CA GLU A 55 15.49 -1.02 -0.52
C GLU A 55 14.25 -0.42 -1.19
N ASP A 56 13.09 -0.73 -0.62
CA ASP A 56 11.80 -0.26 -1.12
C ASP A 56 11.38 1.02 -0.39
N VAL A 57 10.82 1.95 -1.16
CA VAL A 57 10.35 3.26 -0.70
C VAL A 57 8.94 3.54 -1.22
N VAL A 58 8.13 4.22 -0.42
CA VAL A 58 6.78 4.66 -0.82
C VAL A 58 6.84 6.13 -1.24
N GLU A 59 6.35 6.45 -2.43
CA GLU A 59 6.19 7.83 -2.90
C GLU A 59 5.10 8.52 -2.07
N LEU A 60 5.47 9.58 -1.35
CA LEU A 60 4.53 10.43 -0.63
C LEU A 60 4.08 11.59 -1.51
N ARG A 61 5.04 12.20 -2.21
CA ARG A 61 4.84 13.39 -3.05
C ARG A 61 5.98 13.57 -4.04
N ARG A 62 5.76 14.45 -5.03
CA ARG A 62 6.76 14.80 -6.04
C ARG A 62 6.88 16.30 -6.21
N GLU A 63 8.10 16.79 -6.34
CA GLU A 63 8.42 18.18 -6.60
C GLU A 63 9.55 18.26 -7.64
N GLY A 64 9.16 18.52 -8.90
CA GLY A 64 10.09 18.43 -10.03
C GLY A 64 10.68 17.02 -10.16
N SER A 65 12.01 16.93 -10.18
CA SER A 65 12.75 15.66 -10.24
C SER A 65 12.97 15.01 -8.87
N TRP A 66 12.45 15.61 -7.80
CA TRP A 66 12.55 15.09 -6.44
C TRP A 66 11.29 14.35 -6.04
N MET A 67 11.51 13.22 -5.39
CA MET A 67 10.45 12.39 -4.85
C MET A 67 10.59 12.35 -3.32
N GLY A 68 9.56 12.84 -2.64
CA GLY A 68 9.40 12.70 -1.21
C GLY A 68 8.94 11.29 -0.92
N VAL A 69 9.69 10.57 -0.09
CA VAL A 69 9.48 9.15 0.18
C VAL A 69 9.51 8.81 1.65
N ARG A 70 8.93 7.66 1.98
CA ARG A 70 9.16 6.94 3.22
C ARG A 70 9.90 5.63 2.94
N VAL A 71 11.01 5.39 3.63
CA VAL A 71 11.76 4.13 3.54
C VAL A 71 11.01 3.03 4.28
N LEU A 72 10.69 1.93 3.60
CA LEU A 72 9.85 0.87 4.20
C LEU A 72 10.53 0.15 5.36
N ARG A 73 11.86 -0.05 5.29
CA ARG A 73 12.61 -0.78 6.33
C ARG A 73 12.71 0.01 7.65
N THR A 74 12.84 1.33 7.58
CA THR A 74 13.13 2.17 8.76
C THR A 74 11.98 3.10 9.15
N GLY A 75 11.02 3.33 8.25
CA GLY A 75 9.97 4.32 8.41
C GLY A 75 10.44 5.76 8.23
N GLU A 76 11.72 5.98 7.88
CA GLU A 76 12.29 7.31 7.77
C GLU A 76 11.78 8.05 6.52
N GLU A 77 11.50 9.35 6.67
CA GLU A 77 11.03 10.20 5.58
C GLU A 77 12.08 11.20 5.11
N GLY A 78 12.09 11.42 3.80
CA GLY A 78 12.91 12.45 3.18
C GLY A 78 12.72 12.49 1.68
N TRP A 79 13.70 13.05 0.98
CA TRP A 79 13.65 13.28 -0.45
C TRP A 79 14.80 12.61 -1.16
N LEU A 80 14.52 12.01 -2.31
CA LEU A 80 15.52 11.45 -3.20
C LEU A 80 15.20 11.84 -4.65
N PHE A 81 16.16 11.63 -5.55
CA PHE A 81 15.98 11.93 -6.96
C PHE A 81 15.20 10.80 -7.66
N SER A 82 14.15 11.12 -8.41
CA SER A 82 13.24 10.12 -8.99
C SER A 82 13.94 9.11 -9.90
N ASP A 83 15.03 9.48 -10.58
CA ASP A 83 15.78 8.57 -11.47
C ASP A 83 16.56 7.47 -10.73
N LEU A 84 16.74 7.62 -9.42
CA LEU A 84 17.45 6.67 -8.56
C LEU A 84 16.54 5.57 -8.02
N VAL A 85 15.30 5.53 -8.49
CA VAL A 85 14.35 4.50 -8.13
C VAL A 85 13.62 3.97 -9.36
N LYS A 86 13.06 2.78 -9.24
CA LYS A 86 12.21 2.17 -10.25
C LYS A 86 10.89 1.76 -9.61
N ARG A 87 9.78 2.21 -10.19
CA ARG A 87 8.44 1.80 -9.76
C ARG A 87 8.30 0.29 -9.85
N GLN A 88 7.92 -0.34 -8.74
CA GLN A 88 7.58 -1.76 -8.66
C GLN A 88 6.07 -1.96 -8.69
N SER A 89 5.34 -1.12 -7.96
CA SER A 89 3.88 -1.18 -7.86
C SER A 89 3.30 0.22 -7.98
N ALA A 90 2.26 0.36 -8.79
CA ALA A 90 1.49 1.58 -8.86
C ALA A 90 0.40 1.58 -7.78
N SER A 91 0.30 2.68 -7.07
CA SER A 91 -0.82 3.08 -6.25
C SER A 91 -2.09 3.05 -7.09
N THR A 92 -3.12 2.39 -6.58
CA THR A 92 -4.46 2.43 -7.20
C THR A 92 -5.16 3.77 -7.00
N LEU A 93 -4.48 4.78 -6.44
CA LEU A 93 -5.02 6.11 -6.14
C LEU A 93 -5.21 7.03 -7.37
N GLY A 94 -4.84 6.61 -8.58
CA GLY A 94 -4.92 7.46 -9.78
C GLY A 94 -5.67 6.89 -10.99
N SER A 95 -5.97 5.59 -11.02
CA SER A 95 -6.73 5.01 -12.11
C SER A 95 -8.22 5.12 -11.80
N GLY A 96 -8.88 6.14 -12.38
CA GLY A 96 -10.33 6.18 -12.58
C GLY A 96 -10.84 5.09 -13.55
N GLU A 97 -10.07 4.02 -13.73
CA GLU A 97 -10.53 2.78 -14.32
C GLU A 97 -11.06 1.95 -13.16
N SER A 98 -12.29 1.47 -13.28
CA SER A 98 -13.04 0.77 -12.24
C SER A 98 -12.12 -0.12 -11.40
N ALA A 99 -11.70 0.40 -10.25
CA ALA A 99 -11.06 -0.42 -9.24
C ALA A 99 -12.02 -1.60 -9.04
N PRO A 100 -11.55 -2.86 -9.01
CA PRO A 100 -12.42 -3.93 -8.60
C PRO A 100 -13.08 -3.46 -7.30
N ALA A 101 -14.41 -3.55 -7.26
CA ALA A 101 -15.19 -3.23 -6.07
C ALA A 101 -14.37 -3.71 -4.88
N PRO A 102 -14.18 -2.88 -3.83
CA PRO A 102 -13.37 -3.28 -2.68
C PRO A 102 -13.70 -4.74 -2.38
N ALA A 103 -12.67 -5.57 -2.21
CA ALA A 103 -12.86 -6.91 -1.69
C ALA A 103 -13.47 -6.72 -0.30
N GLY A 104 -14.78 -6.56 -0.30
CA GLY A 104 -15.54 -6.01 0.78
C GLY A 104 -16.03 -7.17 1.60
N PHE A 105 -16.25 -6.89 2.86
CA PHE A 105 -17.06 -7.75 3.68
C PHE A 105 -18.51 -7.72 3.17
N GLY A 106 -18.91 -6.78 2.30
CA GLY A 106 -20.13 -6.82 1.50
C GLY A 106 -21.37 -7.06 2.36
N LYS A 107 -22.07 -8.17 2.11
CA LYS A 107 -23.26 -8.57 2.91
C LYS A 107 -22.93 -9.10 4.32
N LEU A 108 -21.65 -9.20 4.69
CA LEU A 108 -21.21 -9.75 5.98
C LEU A 108 -21.30 -8.75 7.12
N SER A 109 -20.94 -7.49 6.86
CA SER A 109 -21.09 -6.41 7.85
C SER A 109 -20.96 -5.04 7.17
N PRO A 110 -22.09 -4.36 6.87
CA PRO A 110 -22.07 -3.02 6.30
C PRO A 110 -21.32 -1.99 7.16
N GLY A 111 -21.38 -2.15 8.50
CA GLY A 111 -20.67 -1.28 9.43
C GLY A 111 -19.16 -1.49 9.42
N PHE A 112 -18.71 -2.74 9.24
CA PHE A 112 -17.28 -3.04 9.13
C PHE A 112 -16.73 -2.60 7.77
N ASP A 113 -17.52 -2.72 6.70
CA ASP A 113 -17.16 -2.14 5.41
C ASP A 113 -16.96 -0.63 5.48
N GLY A 114 -17.87 0.09 6.14
CA GLY A 114 -17.74 1.54 6.33
C GLY A 114 -16.50 1.91 7.15
N LEU A 115 -16.19 1.14 8.21
CA LEU A 115 -15.00 1.33 9.02
C LEU A 115 -13.71 1.08 8.22
N VAL A 116 -13.64 -0.05 7.51
CA VAL A 116 -12.47 -0.41 6.69
C VAL A 116 -12.27 0.57 5.54
N ALA A 117 -13.36 1.02 4.92
CA ALA A 117 -13.34 2.04 3.87
C ALA A 117 -12.84 3.39 4.42
N GLY A 118 -13.38 3.86 5.55
CA GLY A 118 -12.95 5.11 6.17
C GLY A 118 -11.49 5.09 6.62
N ILE A 119 -11.02 3.95 7.15
CA ILE A 119 -9.60 3.77 7.48
C ILE A 119 -8.74 3.81 6.21
N GLY A 120 -9.18 3.15 5.14
CA GLY A 120 -8.47 3.17 3.86
C GLY A 120 -8.39 4.56 3.24
N GLU A 121 -9.46 5.34 3.31
CA GLU A 121 -9.51 6.73 2.85
C GLU A 121 -8.57 7.62 3.69
N GLN A 122 -8.56 7.46 5.01
CA GLN A 122 -7.69 8.24 5.89
C GLN A 122 -6.21 7.90 5.71
N LEU A 123 -5.90 6.62 5.49
CA LEU A 123 -4.51 6.14 5.41
C LEU A 123 -3.95 6.15 3.98
N GLY A 124 -4.80 6.30 2.95
CA GLY A 124 -4.39 6.34 1.55
C GLY A 124 -4.02 4.99 0.95
N TYR A 125 -4.31 3.87 1.63
CA TYR A 125 -4.10 2.52 1.11
C TYR A 125 -5.21 1.56 1.54
N ARG A 126 -5.54 0.59 0.68
CA ARG A 126 -6.64 -0.36 0.92
C ARG A 126 -6.20 -1.44 1.89
N PHE A 127 -7.13 -1.91 2.73
CA PHE A 127 -6.87 -3.00 3.68
C PHE A 127 -6.72 -4.37 2.98
N ALA A 128 -7.70 -4.77 2.18
CA ALA A 128 -7.81 -6.09 1.59
C ALA A 128 -7.76 -6.04 0.06
N ASP A 129 -6.94 -6.92 -0.52
CA ASP A 129 -6.91 -7.22 -1.95
C ASP A 129 -7.99 -8.26 -2.30
N LYS A 130 -8.18 -9.26 -1.43
CA LYS A 130 -9.19 -10.32 -1.61
C LYS A 130 -9.86 -10.71 -0.30
N VAL A 131 -11.16 -10.98 -0.35
CA VAL A 131 -11.93 -11.57 0.76
C VAL A 131 -12.70 -12.76 0.21
N GLU A 132 -12.47 -13.94 0.78
CA GLU A 132 -13.03 -15.20 0.33
C GLU A 132 -13.78 -15.87 1.47
N GLN A 133 -15.05 -16.19 1.24
CA GLN A 133 -15.86 -16.98 2.16
C GLN A 133 -15.80 -18.44 1.71
N GLY A 134 -15.37 -19.31 2.61
CA GLY A 134 -15.35 -20.75 2.40
C GLY A 134 -16.55 -21.45 3.05
N ALA A 135 -16.66 -22.74 2.79
CA ALA A 135 -17.61 -23.59 3.51
C ALA A 135 -17.30 -23.63 5.02
N ASN A 136 -18.27 -24.07 5.82
CA ASN A 136 -18.11 -24.35 7.25
C ASN A 136 -17.64 -23.15 8.10
N GLY A 137 -18.11 -21.95 7.80
CA GLY A 137 -17.76 -20.75 8.59
C GLY A 137 -16.30 -20.34 8.40
N THR A 138 -15.74 -20.54 7.21
CA THR A 138 -14.36 -20.12 6.90
C THR A 138 -14.34 -18.75 6.24
N LEU A 139 -13.46 -17.85 6.69
CA LEU A 139 -13.19 -16.56 6.07
C LEU A 139 -11.69 -16.42 5.82
N ARG A 140 -11.30 -16.05 4.60
CA ARG A 140 -9.94 -15.66 4.26
C ARG A 140 -9.92 -14.21 3.80
N VAL A 141 -9.05 -13.43 4.40
CA VAL A 141 -8.77 -12.04 4.01
C VAL A 141 -7.33 -11.99 3.58
N VAL A 142 -7.09 -11.63 2.32
CA VAL A 142 -5.75 -11.38 1.77
C VAL A 142 -5.54 -9.87 1.79
N PRO A 143 -4.69 -9.35 2.70
CA PRO A 143 -4.42 -7.92 2.74
C PRO A 143 -3.64 -7.48 1.52
N THR A 144 -3.71 -6.19 1.21
CA THR A 144 -2.83 -5.58 0.21
C THR A 144 -1.37 -5.62 0.66
N GLN A 145 -0.43 -5.57 -0.29
CA GLN A 145 1.00 -5.51 0.03
C GLN A 145 1.30 -4.25 0.84
N GLU A 146 0.69 -3.13 0.46
CA GLU A 146 0.82 -1.82 1.08
C GLU A 146 0.39 -1.86 2.55
N TRP A 147 -0.72 -2.51 2.87
CA TRP A 147 -1.17 -2.67 4.25
C TRP A 147 -0.22 -3.59 5.03
N LEU A 148 0.24 -4.70 4.44
CA LEU A 148 1.19 -5.60 5.09
C LEU A 148 2.51 -4.91 5.42
N TYR A 149 3.02 -4.02 4.57
CA TYR A 149 4.27 -3.33 4.83
C TYR A 149 4.14 -2.20 5.84
N ASN A 150 3.06 -1.43 5.78
CA ASN A 150 2.87 -0.28 6.67
C ASN A 150 2.29 -0.63 8.05
N THR A 151 1.90 -1.89 8.27
CA THR A 151 1.25 -2.33 9.52
C THR A 151 2.19 -3.15 10.40
N SER A 152 2.29 -2.77 11.67
CA SER A 152 3.08 -3.49 12.67
C SER A 152 2.57 -4.92 12.89
N ARG A 153 3.41 -5.78 13.49
CA ARG A 153 3.01 -7.15 13.85
C ARG A 153 1.80 -7.15 14.78
N ASP A 154 1.78 -6.29 15.79
CA ASP A 154 0.68 -6.24 16.76
C ASP A 154 -0.61 -5.71 16.12
N ALA A 155 -0.50 -4.73 15.21
CA ALA A 155 -1.65 -4.25 14.46
C ALA A 155 -2.20 -5.32 13.51
N LYS A 156 -1.35 -6.18 12.92
CA LYS A 156 -1.80 -7.36 12.16
C LYS A 156 -2.53 -8.36 13.04
N MET A 157 -2.08 -8.57 14.28
CA MET A 157 -2.75 -9.42 15.26
C MET A 157 -4.12 -8.86 15.67
N PHE A 158 -4.22 -7.55 15.94
CA PHE A 158 -5.49 -6.91 16.25
C PHE A 158 -6.46 -6.98 15.08
N ALA A 159 -5.99 -6.79 13.84
CA ALA A 159 -6.81 -6.95 12.65
C ALA A 159 -7.33 -8.39 12.52
N ALA A 160 -6.48 -9.40 12.72
CA ALA A 160 -6.90 -10.80 12.69
C ALA A 160 -7.96 -11.10 13.76
N LEU A 161 -7.79 -10.58 14.98
CA LEU A 161 -8.76 -10.76 16.07
C LEU A 161 -10.09 -10.06 15.79
N ALA A 162 -10.05 -8.82 15.27
CA ALA A 162 -11.24 -8.08 14.90
C ALA A 162 -12.04 -8.82 13.81
N LEU A 163 -11.34 -9.34 12.80
CA LEU A 163 -11.95 -10.17 11.74
C LEU A 163 -12.57 -11.44 12.32
N TYR A 164 -11.88 -12.12 13.24
CA TYR A 164 -12.40 -13.29 13.93
C TYR A 164 -13.69 -12.98 14.70
N GLN A 165 -13.70 -11.93 15.52
CA GLN A 165 -14.88 -11.54 16.31
C GLN A 165 -16.05 -11.15 15.42
N MET A 166 -15.80 -10.34 14.39
CA MET A 166 -16.80 -9.96 13.41
C MET A 166 -17.41 -11.20 12.74
N TRP A 167 -16.57 -12.12 12.28
CA TRP A 167 -17.02 -13.32 11.57
C TRP A 167 -17.76 -14.30 12.47
N LYS A 168 -17.32 -14.43 13.73
CA LYS A 168 -18.01 -15.19 14.78
C LYS A 168 -19.42 -14.64 15.02
N ASN A 169 -19.55 -13.32 15.13
CA ASN A 169 -20.82 -12.65 15.32
C ASN A 169 -21.76 -12.84 14.12
N TYR A 170 -21.23 -12.70 12.89
CA TYR A 170 -21.99 -12.96 11.66
C TYR A 170 -22.54 -14.41 11.60
N ASN A 171 -21.75 -15.37 12.09
CA ASN A 171 -22.15 -16.78 12.15
C ASN A 171 -22.95 -17.14 13.41
N ASN A 172 -23.53 -16.15 14.11
CA ASN A 172 -24.33 -16.35 15.33
C ASN A 172 -23.61 -17.17 16.41
N GLY A 173 -22.29 -16.98 16.55
CA GLY A 173 -21.48 -17.68 17.55
C GLY A 173 -21.13 -19.13 17.21
N LYS A 174 -21.51 -19.65 16.03
CA LYS A 174 -21.08 -20.97 15.55
C LYS A 174 -19.56 -21.04 15.41
N PRO A 175 -18.94 -22.23 15.41
CA PRO A 175 -17.50 -22.37 15.16
C PRO A 175 -17.10 -21.75 13.82
N VAL A 176 -16.02 -20.97 13.82
CA VAL A 176 -15.49 -20.32 12.63
C VAL A 176 -13.98 -20.50 12.50
N THR A 177 -13.47 -20.32 11.29
CA THR A 177 -12.04 -20.21 10.99
C THR A 177 -11.80 -18.94 10.19
N VAL A 178 -10.88 -18.10 10.66
CA VAL A 178 -10.50 -16.84 9.99
C VAL A 178 -9.00 -16.86 9.70
N THR A 179 -8.64 -16.61 8.44
CA THR A 179 -7.25 -16.50 8.01
C THR A 179 -6.97 -15.11 7.45
N LEU A 180 -5.98 -14.43 8.00
CA LEU A 180 -5.39 -13.18 7.49
C LEU A 180 -4.09 -13.50 6.75
N GLY A 181 -4.09 -13.34 5.44
CA GLY A 181 -2.95 -13.55 4.55
C GLY A 181 -3.23 -14.47 3.35
N ALA A 182 -2.31 -14.45 2.39
CA ALA A 182 -2.29 -15.39 1.28
C ALA A 182 -2.05 -16.83 1.77
N GLN A 183 -2.20 -17.83 0.89
CA GLN A 183 -1.84 -19.20 1.25
C GLN A 183 -0.33 -19.30 1.50
N GLY A 184 0.05 -19.80 2.68
CA GLY A 184 1.46 -19.97 3.03
C GLY A 184 1.73 -19.82 4.52
N PRO A 185 3.01 -19.96 4.93
CA PRO A 185 3.42 -19.97 6.34
C PRO A 185 3.32 -18.60 7.03
N ALA A 186 3.18 -17.52 6.26
CA ALA A 186 3.05 -16.17 6.79
C ALA A 186 1.61 -15.82 7.22
N ALA A 187 0.62 -16.68 6.94
CA ALA A 187 -0.77 -16.43 7.26
C ALA A 187 -1.03 -16.56 8.77
N ILE A 188 -1.84 -15.65 9.30
CA ILE A 188 -2.32 -15.70 10.68
C ILE A 188 -3.71 -16.33 10.63
N THR A 189 -3.93 -17.42 11.36
CA THR A 189 -5.23 -18.12 11.40
C THR A 189 -5.73 -18.23 12.83
N ILE A 190 -7.00 -17.88 13.04
CA ILE A 190 -7.73 -18.07 14.29
C ILE A 190 -8.90 -19.01 14.01
N ALA A 191 -8.97 -20.13 14.73
CA ALA A 191 -10.02 -21.13 14.54
C ALA A 191 -10.61 -21.56 15.89
N ASP A 192 -11.93 -21.74 15.96
CA ASP A 192 -12.57 -22.36 17.12
C ASP A 192 -12.14 -23.83 17.25
N ALA A 193 -11.59 -24.19 18.40
CA ALA A 193 -11.28 -25.56 18.78
C ALA A 193 -12.05 -25.98 20.05
N ALA A 194 -11.92 -27.26 20.43
CA ALA A 194 -12.67 -27.83 21.56
C ALA A 194 -12.41 -27.13 22.92
N LYS A 195 -11.25 -26.48 23.07
CA LYS A 195 -10.82 -25.79 24.31
C LYS A 195 -10.87 -24.27 24.21
N GLY A 196 -11.43 -23.73 23.12
CA GLY A 196 -11.43 -22.30 22.81
C GLY A 196 -10.73 -22.00 21.48
N PRO A 197 -10.62 -20.72 21.10
CA PRO A 197 -9.99 -20.33 19.85
C PRO A 197 -8.48 -20.56 19.88
N GLU A 198 -7.97 -21.20 18.83
CA GLU A 198 -6.55 -21.44 18.63
C GLU A 198 -6.01 -20.48 17.58
N LEU A 199 -4.82 -19.93 17.86
CA LEU A 199 -4.09 -19.01 17.00
C LEU A 199 -2.89 -19.73 16.40
N THR A 200 -2.77 -19.72 15.07
CA THR A 200 -1.64 -20.26 14.31
C THR A 200 -1.05 -19.22 13.38
N GLY A 201 0.27 -19.28 13.14
CA GLY A 201 0.95 -18.36 12.24
C GLY A 201 2.47 -18.31 12.43
N PRO A 202 3.17 -17.42 11.69
CA PRO A 202 4.63 -17.42 11.55
C PRO A 202 5.42 -17.20 12.85
N ALA A 203 4.77 -16.74 13.92
CA ALA A 203 5.37 -16.51 15.23
C ALA A 203 4.85 -17.43 16.34
N PHE A 204 4.01 -18.42 16.00
CA PHE A 204 3.31 -19.28 16.96
C PHE A 204 3.56 -20.77 16.73
N ASN A 205 4.48 -21.13 15.84
CA ASN A 205 4.89 -22.51 15.68
C ASN A 205 5.88 -22.87 16.81
N PRO A 206 5.54 -23.78 17.75
CA PRO A 206 6.44 -24.15 18.86
C PRO A 206 7.65 -24.99 18.41
N ALA A 207 7.76 -25.30 17.11
CA ALA A 207 8.86 -26.06 16.55
C ALA A 207 9.94 -25.14 15.96
N ARG A 208 10.79 -24.58 16.82
CA ARG A 208 12.19 -24.29 16.47
C ARG A 208 13.08 -24.40 17.70
#